data_AF-A0A1B8EMC9-F1
#
_entry.id   AF-A0A1B8EMC9-F1
#
_cell.length_a   1.000
_cell.length_b   1.000
_cell.length_c   1.000
_cell.angle_alpha   90.00
_cell.angle_beta   90.00
_cell.angle_gamma   90.00
#
_symmetry.space_group_name_H-M   'P 1'
#
loop_
_entity.id
_entity.type
_entity.pdbx_description
1 polymer ?
#
loop_
_entity_poly.entity_id
_entity_poly.type
_entity_poly.pdbx_seq_one_letter_code
_entity_poly.pdbx_strand_id
1 'polypeptide(L)'
;MGSAKDEQGQVPEPWLDYGCTPWRLSSQRAIELYESGVKLWRREDLIDIEQQLEESFTLEKFTVRRLDGSVVYIKNPMFGVLKPIWKPYVNFQEYWLVQFKPDGPTETYNCPYLVDWDNQSKRNYEGPIGNARLLFNTKQQEWEASMTCEAFTSQFRKAIGGDGNAKKITKVVCFALGDLNSKPPDWWRIKNEALPEKEREL
;
A
#
# COMPACT_ATOMS: atom_id res chain seq x y z
N MET A 1 -29.36 -5.47 75.39
CA MET A 1 -27.96 -5.05 75.51
C MET A 1 -27.18 -5.92 74.52
N GLY A 2 -27.00 -5.51 73.27
CA GLY A 2 -25.95 -4.61 72.75
C GLY A 2 -25.13 -5.46 71.78
N SER A 3 -25.40 -5.48 70.48
CA SER A 3 -25.07 -4.49 69.42
C SER A 3 -23.57 -4.25 69.22
N ALA A 4 -23.02 -4.92 68.21
CA ALA A 4 -22.01 -4.48 67.23
C ALA A 4 -21.80 -5.70 66.30
N LYS A 5 -22.38 -5.81 65.10
CA LYS A 5 -22.03 -5.09 63.86
C LYS A 5 -20.55 -4.77 63.75
N ASP A 6 -19.78 -5.76 63.29
CA ASP A 6 -18.55 -5.53 62.53
C ASP A 6 -18.80 -5.94 61.07
N GLU A 7 -19.57 -5.11 60.38
CA GLU A 7 -19.37 -4.86 58.95
C GLU A 7 -18.32 -3.76 58.84
N GLN A 8 -17.06 -4.13 58.61
CA GLN A 8 -15.96 -3.28 58.16
C GLN A 8 -15.01 -4.23 57.44
N GLY A 9 -15.11 -4.36 56.13
CA GLY A 9 -14.71 -3.30 55.22
C GLY A 9 -13.42 -3.75 54.55
N GLN A 10 -13.48 -4.85 53.80
CA GLN A 10 -12.41 -5.22 52.89
C GLN A 10 -12.54 -4.28 51.69
N VAL A 11 -12.02 -3.07 51.85
CA VAL A 11 -11.75 -2.20 50.70
C VAL A 11 -10.84 -3.03 49.79
N PRO A 12 -11.25 -3.38 48.56
CA PRO A 12 -10.34 -4.05 47.65
C PRO A 12 -9.14 -3.11 47.49
N GLU A 13 -7.96 -3.56 47.88
CA GLU A 13 -6.73 -2.83 47.58
C GLU A 13 -6.77 -2.48 46.09
N PRO A 14 -6.58 -1.21 45.68
CA PRO A 14 -6.62 -0.87 44.27
C PRO A 14 -5.42 -1.52 43.60
N TRP A 15 -5.66 -2.65 42.93
CA TRP A 15 -4.66 -3.37 42.15
C TRP A 15 -4.13 -2.41 41.07
N LEU A 16 -2.82 -2.22 41.03
CA LEU A 16 -2.20 -1.44 39.97
C LEU A 16 -2.10 -2.32 38.73
N ASP A 17 -2.87 -2.00 37.69
CA ASP A 17 -2.79 -2.65 36.37
C ASP A 17 -1.54 -2.19 35.60
N TYR A 18 -0.36 -2.50 36.14
CA TYR A 18 0.91 -2.20 35.51
C TYR A 18 1.25 -3.25 34.45
N GLY A 19 1.14 -2.85 33.18
CA GLY A 19 1.54 -3.70 32.06
C GLY A 19 0.49 -4.73 31.62
N CYS A 20 -0.73 -4.68 32.15
CA CYS A 20 -1.91 -5.45 31.69
C CYS A 20 -2.44 -4.93 30.34
N THR A 21 -1.57 -4.81 29.34
CA THR A 21 -1.97 -4.34 28.02
C THR A 21 -2.69 -5.44 27.24
N PRO A 22 -3.70 -5.11 26.41
CA PRO A 22 -4.36 -6.07 25.52
C PRO A 22 -3.36 -6.85 24.64
N TRP A 23 -2.26 -6.22 24.26
CA TRP A 23 -1.17 -6.86 23.51
C TRP A 23 -0.56 -8.04 24.28
N ARG A 24 -0.10 -7.82 25.52
CA ARG A 24 0.53 -8.88 26.31
C ARG A 24 -0.41 -10.06 26.56
N LEU A 25 -1.70 -9.78 26.81
CA LEU A 25 -2.72 -10.82 26.95
C LEU A 25 -2.91 -11.60 25.64
N SER A 26 -2.92 -10.91 24.50
CA SER A 26 -3.01 -11.52 23.18
C SER A 26 -1.83 -12.43 22.86
N SER A 27 -0.60 -11.96 23.14
CA SER A 27 0.62 -12.74 22.94
C SER A 27 0.65 -13.99 23.82
N GLN A 28 0.24 -13.87 25.08
CA GLN A 28 0.17 -15.00 26.01
C GLN A 28 -0.83 -16.06 25.53
N ARG A 29 -2.01 -15.65 25.04
CA ARG A 29 -2.99 -16.58 24.45
C ARG A 29 -2.47 -17.26 23.19
N ALA A 30 -1.75 -16.53 22.34
CA ALA A 30 -1.18 -17.09 21.12
C ALA A 30 -0.15 -18.20 21.41
N ILE A 31 0.72 -18.00 22.41
CA ILE A 31 1.70 -19.03 22.80
C ILE A 31 1.02 -20.25 23.43
N GLU A 32 0.01 -20.05 24.28
CA GLU A 32 -0.78 -21.15 24.86
C GLU A 32 -1.46 -22.00 23.78
N LEU A 33 -2.04 -21.36 22.77
CA LEU A 33 -2.65 -22.06 21.63
C LEU A 33 -1.60 -22.85 20.84
N TYR A 34 -0.44 -22.25 20.58
CA TYR A 34 0.65 -22.93 19.88
C TYR A 34 1.16 -24.16 20.67
N GLU A 35 1.42 -24.01 21.97
CA GLU A 35 1.86 -25.11 22.84
C GLU A 35 0.82 -26.22 22.96
N SER A 36 -0.48 -25.87 22.94
CA SER A 36 -1.57 -26.85 22.91
C SER A 36 -1.73 -27.57 21.56
N GLY A 37 -0.90 -27.26 20.56
CA GLY A 37 -0.91 -27.87 19.24
C GLY A 37 -2.02 -27.37 18.31
N VAL A 38 -2.67 -26.24 18.65
CA VAL A 38 -3.65 -25.60 17.78
C VAL A 38 -2.93 -24.95 16.60
N LYS A 39 -3.33 -25.33 15.40
CA LYS A 39 -2.81 -24.70 14.17
C LYS A 39 -3.28 -23.24 14.12
N LEU A 40 -2.32 -22.31 14.09
CA LEU A 40 -2.57 -20.87 14.02
C LEU A 40 -3.22 -20.44 12.69
N TRP A 41 -3.05 -21.23 11.64
CA TRP A 41 -3.71 -21.09 10.34
C TRP A 41 -3.95 -22.46 9.72
N ARG A 42 -5.02 -22.59 8.96
CA ARG A 42 -5.31 -23.79 8.16
C ARG A 42 -5.13 -23.50 6.68
N ARG A 43 -4.94 -24.54 5.89
CA ARG A 43 -4.81 -24.41 4.44
C ARG A 43 -6.08 -23.81 3.84
N GLU A 44 -7.23 -24.16 4.40
CA GLU A 44 -8.54 -23.67 3.98
C GLU A 44 -8.67 -22.16 4.22
N ASP A 45 -8.05 -21.64 5.28
CA ASP A 45 -8.07 -20.20 5.59
C ASP A 45 -7.24 -19.38 4.59
N LEU A 46 -6.18 -19.98 4.02
CA LEU A 46 -5.37 -19.35 2.97
C LEU A 46 -6.13 -19.28 1.64
N ILE A 47 -6.84 -20.35 1.29
CA ILE A 47 -7.64 -20.40 0.06
C ILE A 47 -8.78 -19.37 0.14
N ASP A 48 -9.45 -19.29 1.29
CA ASP A 48 -10.54 -18.34 1.52
C ASP A 48 -10.06 -16.89 1.37
N ILE A 49 -8.93 -16.53 1.99
CA ILE A 49 -8.42 -15.15 1.88
C ILE A 49 -7.89 -14.84 0.48
N GLU A 50 -7.27 -15.80 -0.21
CA GLU A 50 -6.85 -15.64 -1.61
C GLU A 50 -8.04 -15.35 -2.52
N GLN A 51 -9.14 -16.10 -2.37
CA GLN A 51 -10.37 -15.84 -3.11
C GLN A 51 -10.96 -14.46 -2.81
N GLN A 52 -10.98 -14.06 -1.53
CA GLN A 52 -11.43 -12.71 -1.15
C GLN A 52 -10.54 -11.61 -1.75
N LEU A 53 -9.24 -11.84 -1.92
CA LEU A 53 -8.34 -10.90 -2.57
C LEU A 53 -8.59 -10.79 -4.08
N GLU A 54 -8.92 -11.89 -4.77
CA GLU A 54 -9.30 -11.88 -6.18
C GLU A 54 -10.58 -11.07 -6.41
N GLU A 55 -11.57 -11.23 -5.54
CA GLU A 55 -12.86 -10.53 -5.59
C GLU A 55 -12.81 -9.15 -4.89
N SER A 56 -11.62 -8.67 -4.56
CA SER A 56 -11.45 -7.46 -3.73
C SER A 56 -12.02 -6.18 -4.34
N PHE A 57 -12.25 -6.09 -5.64
CA PHE A 57 -12.86 -4.90 -6.23
C PHE A 57 -14.39 -4.86 -6.10
N THR A 58 -15.01 -6.01 -5.81
CA THR A 58 -16.46 -6.17 -5.70
C THR A 58 -16.92 -6.45 -4.27
N LEU A 59 -16.01 -6.80 -3.36
CA LEU A 59 -16.34 -7.07 -1.96
C LEU A 59 -16.38 -5.79 -1.11
N GLU A 60 -17.44 -5.65 -0.30
CA GLU A 60 -17.57 -4.54 0.67
C GLU A 60 -16.62 -4.69 1.86
N LYS A 61 -16.33 -5.93 2.25
CA LYS A 61 -15.55 -6.27 3.44
C LYS A 61 -14.79 -7.57 3.27
N PHE A 62 -13.64 -7.65 3.93
CA PHE A 62 -12.88 -8.88 4.11
C PHE A 62 -13.28 -9.55 5.42
N THR A 63 -13.26 -10.87 5.41
CA THR A 63 -13.57 -11.73 6.54
C THR A 63 -12.26 -12.39 6.99
N VAL A 64 -11.82 -12.08 8.20
CA VAL A 64 -10.58 -12.60 8.79
C VAL A 64 -10.92 -13.40 10.04
N ARG A 65 -10.39 -14.62 10.14
CA ARG A 65 -10.55 -15.44 11.35
C ARG A 65 -9.46 -15.10 12.36
N ARG A 66 -9.84 -14.99 13.63
CA ARG A 66 -8.94 -14.87 14.77
C ARG A 66 -8.47 -16.25 15.25
N LEU A 67 -7.43 -16.23 16.09
CA LEU A 67 -6.86 -17.43 16.73
C LEU A 67 -7.86 -18.21 17.60
N ASP A 68 -8.85 -17.51 18.19
CA ASP A 68 -9.93 -18.12 18.98
C ASP A 68 -11.06 -18.70 18.10
N GLY A 69 -10.93 -18.62 16.77
CA GLY A 69 -11.93 -19.07 15.81
C GLY A 69 -13.05 -18.07 15.55
N SER A 70 -13.09 -16.93 16.26
CA SER A 70 -14.04 -15.85 15.98
C SER A 70 -13.68 -15.09 14.70
N VAL A 71 -14.64 -14.36 14.15
CA VAL A 71 -14.50 -13.68 12.86
C VAL A 71 -14.47 -12.16 13.05
N VAL A 72 -13.57 -11.50 12.33
CA VAL A 72 -13.47 -10.04 12.21
C VAL A 72 -13.79 -9.63 10.78
N TYR A 73 -14.51 -8.53 10.64
CA TYR A 73 -14.79 -7.93 9.36
C TYR A 73 -13.94 -6.67 9.18
N ILE A 74 -13.15 -6.63 8.11
CA ILE A 74 -12.33 -5.49 7.73
C ILE A 74 -13.00 -4.81 6.54
N LYS A 75 -13.36 -3.54 6.68
CA LYS A 75 -13.98 -2.78 5.59
C LYS A 75 -13.00 -2.65 4.42
N ASN A 76 -13.47 -2.91 3.20
CA ASN A 76 -12.68 -2.67 2.00
C ASN A 76 -12.77 -1.18 1.61
N PRO A 77 -11.65 -0.43 1.64
CA PRO A 77 -11.67 0.98 1.23
C PRO A 77 -11.92 1.16 -0.27
N MET A 78 -11.69 0.13 -1.09
CA MET A 78 -11.81 0.21 -2.56
C MET A 78 -13.20 -0.16 -3.08
N PHE A 79 -14.11 -0.59 -2.22
CA PHE A 79 -15.47 -0.93 -2.63
C PHE A 79 -16.22 0.30 -3.17
N GLY A 80 -16.78 0.18 -4.38
CA GLY A 80 -17.51 1.27 -5.04
C GLY A 80 -16.63 2.39 -5.62
N VAL A 81 -15.29 2.24 -5.59
CA VAL A 81 -14.37 3.20 -6.18
C VAL A 81 -14.21 2.93 -7.68
N LEU A 82 -14.43 3.94 -8.53
CA LEU A 82 -14.40 3.80 -9.99
C LEU A 82 -13.02 3.39 -10.55
N LYS A 83 -11.94 3.88 -9.93
CA LYS A 83 -10.55 3.60 -10.32
C LYS A 83 -9.72 3.29 -9.07
N PRO A 84 -9.79 2.07 -8.54
CA PRO A 84 -9.07 1.70 -7.33
C PRO A 84 -7.56 1.68 -7.60
N ILE A 85 -6.81 2.43 -6.81
CA ILE A 85 -5.34 2.50 -6.91
C ILE A 85 -4.65 1.63 -5.85
N TRP A 86 -5.39 1.14 -4.87
CA TRP A 86 -4.88 0.31 -3.78
C TRP A 86 -5.18 -1.15 -4.07
N LYS A 87 -4.15 -1.99 -4.07
CA LYS A 87 -4.29 -3.43 -4.21
C LYS A 87 -4.13 -4.09 -2.85
N PRO A 88 -5.12 -4.86 -2.37
CA PRO A 88 -4.99 -5.54 -1.10
C PRO A 88 -4.01 -6.72 -1.20
N TYR A 89 -3.32 -7.01 -0.10
CA TYR A 89 -2.45 -8.16 0.06
C TYR A 89 -2.55 -8.71 1.49
N VAL A 90 -2.15 -9.97 1.68
CA VAL A 90 -2.09 -10.59 3.01
C VAL A 90 -0.78 -10.21 3.69
N ASN A 91 -0.89 -9.60 4.87
CA ASN A 91 0.23 -9.36 5.77
C ASN A 91 0.14 -10.34 6.95
N PHE A 92 1.09 -11.27 7.03
CA PHE A 92 1.14 -12.25 8.12
C PHE A 92 1.67 -11.61 9.40
N GLN A 93 0.99 -11.84 10.51
CA GLN A 93 1.43 -11.38 11.81
C GLN A 93 2.33 -12.45 12.42
N GLU A 94 3.63 -12.17 12.55
CA GLU A 94 4.62 -13.08 13.14
C GLU A 94 4.51 -13.10 14.67
N TYR A 95 3.40 -13.63 15.19
CA TYR A 95 3.09 -13.65 16.62
C TYR A 95 4.18 -14.27 17.50
N TRP A 96 4.96 -15.22 16.96
CA TRP A 96 6.05 -15.88 17.69
C TRP A 96 7.25 -14.96 17.94
N LEU A 97 7.36 -13.81 17.27
CA LEU A 97 8.48 -12.91 17.49
C LEU A 97 8.31 -12.04 18.73
N VAL A 98 7.09 -11.81 19.25
CA VAL A 98 6.71 -11.10 20.51
C VAL A 98 7.40 -9.74 20.77
N GLN A 99 8.28 -9.28 19.89
CA GLN A 99 9.20 -8.17 20.14
C GLN A 99 8.53 -6.81 20.06
N PHE A 100 7.43 -6.69 19.31
CA PHE A 100 6.79 -5.41 19.04
C PHE A 100 5.28 -5.48 19.20
N LYS A 101 4.71 -4.45 19.82
CA LYS A 101 3.27 -4.22 19.83
C LYS A 101 2.84 -3.94 18.39
N PRO A 102 1.87 -4.67 17.83
CA PRO A 102 1.40 -4.43 16.47
C PRO A 102 0.72 -3.06 16.40
N ASP A 103 0.97 -2.37 15.29
CA ASP A 103 0.28 -1.13 14.95
C ASP A 103 -1.15 -1.45 14.54
N GLY A 104 -2.11 -0.74 15.16
CA GLY A 104 -3.53 -0.89 14.83
C GLY A 104 -4.43 -1.16 16.05
N PRO A 105 -5.72 -1.39 15.77
CA PRO A 105 -6.75 -1.58 16.80
C PRO A 105 -6.53 -2.90 17.56
N THR A 106 -6.91 -2.93 18.84
CA THR A 106 -6.71 -4.11 19.71
C THR A 106 -7.40 -5.38 19.20
N GLU A 107 -8.44 -5.19 18.39
CA GLU A 107 -9.27 -6.21 17.77
C GLU A 107 -8.51 -7.05 16.74
N THR A 108 -7.39 -6.54 16.21
CA THR A 108 -6.54 -7.23 15.23
C THR A 108 -5.41 -8.01 15.88
N TYR A 109 -5.17 -7.85 17.18
CA TYR A 109 -4.05 -8.49 17.89
C TYR A 109 -4.18 -10.02 17.98
N ASN A 110 -5.38 -10.55 17.72
CA ASN A 110 -5.66 -11.98 17.69
C ASN A 110 -5.79 -12.53 16.26
N CYS A 111 -5.45 -11.76 15.22
CA CYS A 111 -5.61 -12.17 13.83
C CYS A 111 -4.29 -12.71 13.24
N PRO A 112 -4.17 -14.01 12.88
CA PRO A 112 -2.95 -14.64 12.31
C PRO A 112 -2.40 -13.89 11.09
N TYR A 113 -3.27 -13.21 10.36
CA TYR A 113 -2.94 -12.36 9.23
C TYR A 113 -3.93 -11.19 9.15
N LEU A 114 -3.55 -10.14 8.43
CA LEU A 114 -4.39 -8.99 8.14
C LEU A 114 -4.37 -8.69 6.64
N VAL A 115 -5.44 -8.03 6.18
CA VAL A 115 -5.47 -7.43 4.84
C VAL A 115 -4.85 -6.05 4.95
N ASP A 116 -3.80 -5.82 4.16
CA ASP A 116 -3.13 -4.53 4.02
C ASP A 116 -3.18 -4.09 2.55
N TRP A 117 -2.78 -2.85 2.24
CA TRP A 117 -2.98 -2.24 0.92
C TRP A 117 -1.70 -1.63 0.36
N ASP A 118 -1.35 -2.00 -0.87
CA ASP A 118 -0.23 -1.42 -1.60
C ASP A 118 -0.73 -0.44 -2.67
N ASN A 119 -0.16 0.77 -2.69
CA ASN A 119 -0.52 1.79 -3.65
C ASN A 119 0.12 1.49 -5.01
N GLN A 120 -0.69 1.05 -5.96
CA GLN A 120 -0.25 0.72 -7.31
C GLN A 120 -0.11 1.95 -8.22
N SER A 121 -0.47 3.17 -7.79
CA SER A 121 -0.40 4.36 -8.67
C SER A 121 0.98 4.52 -9.28
N LYS A 122 2.05 4.47 -8.48
CA LYS A 122 3.42 4.55 -8.95
C LYS A 122 3.75 3.45 -9.97
N ARG A 123 3.41 2.19 -9.67
CA ARG A 123 3.64 1.05 -10.59
C ARG A 123 2.83 1.13 -11.88
N ASN A 124 1.62 1.68 -11.82
CA ASN A 124 0.75 1.88 -12.98
C ASN A 124 1.24 3.01 -13.89
N TYR A 125 1.92 4.02 -13.33
CA TYR A 125 2.59 5.09 -14.10
C TYR A 125 3.98 4.68 -14.60
N GLU A 126 4.65 3.74 -13.92
CA GLU A 126 5.99 3.24 -14.26
C GLU A 126 5.97 2.04 -15.25
N GLY A 127 4.79 1.62 -15.70
CA GLY A 127 4.64 0.56 -16.70
C GLY A 127 4.79 1.06 -18.15
N PRO A 128 5.14 0.16 -19.10
CA PRO A 128 5.21 0.50 -20.52
C PRO A 128 3.83 0.97 -21.00
N ILE A 129 3.76 2.22 -21.43
CA ILE A 129 2.57 2.73 -22.10
C ILE A 129 2.59 2.12 -23.50
N GLY A 130 1.75 1.12 -23.76
CA GLY A 130 1.76 0.37 -25.04
C GLY A 130 1.59 1.25 -26.30
N ASN A 131 1.03 2.45 -26.14
CA ASN A 131 0.91 3.47 -27.17
C ASN A 131 1.78 4.72 -26.90
N ALA A 132 2.89 4.60 -26.15
CA ALA A 132 3.75 5.71 -25.72
C ALA A 132 4.16 6.60 -26.89
N ARG A 133 4.58 5.99 -28.01
CA ARG A 133 5.01 6.71 -29.20
C ARG A 133 3.87 7.46 -29.88
N LEU A 134 2.68 6.86 -29.92
CA LEU A 134 1.49 7.52 -30.46
C LEU A 134 1.09 8.71 -29.58
N LEU A 135 1.08 8.53 -28.26
CA LEU A 135 0.79 9.59 -27.30
C LEU A 135 1.81 10.72 -27.39
N PHE A 136 3.11 10.39 -27.46
CA PHE A 136 4.17 11.37 -27.64
C PHE A 136 3.97 12.16 -28.93
N ASN A 137 3.77 11.49 -30.07
CA ASN A 137 3.54 12.16 -31.35
C ASN A 137 2.30 13.05 -31.31
N THR A 138 1.21 12.58 -30.68
CA THR A 138 -0.02 13.36 -30.52
C THR A 138 0.24 14.61 -29.67
N LYS A 139 0.92 14.46 -28.52
CA LYS A 139 1.25 15.59 -27.64
C LYS A 139 2.26 16.55 -28.25
N GLN A 140 3.18 16.05 -29.06
CA GLN A 140 4.10 16.87 -29.84
C GLN A 140 3.33 17.72 -30.85
N GLN A 141 2.41 17.13 -31.62
CA GLN A 141 1.58 17.86 -32.58
C GLN A 141 0.70 18.89 -31.88
N GLU A 142 0.07 18.53 -30.76
CA GLU A 142 -0.71 19.47 -29.95
C GLU A 142 0.15 20.63 -29.42
N TRP A 143 1.38 20.35 -28.98
CA TRP A 143 2.32 21.37 -28.54
C TRP A 143 2.73 22.29 -29.68
N GLU A 144 3.16 21.74 -30.82
CA GLU A 144 3.58 22.50 -32.00
C GLU A 144 2.46 23.38 -32.56
N ALA A 145 1.21 22.92 -32.50
CA ALA A 145 0.03 23.69 -32.90
C ALA A 145 -0.47 24.69 -31.83
N SER A 146 0.10 24.67 -30.62
CA SER A 146 -0.37 25.51 -29.52
C SER A 146 0.10 26.96 -29.66
N MET A 147 -0.77 27.89 -29.27
CA MET A 147 -0.41 29.31 -29.12
C MET A 147 0.75 29.51 -28.14
N THR A 148 0.90 28.62 -27.15
CA THR A 148 2.01 28.65 -26.20
C THR A 148 3.34 28.38 -26.87
N CYS A 149 3.42 27.39 -27.77
CA CYS A 149 4.63 27.11 -28.53
C CYS A 149 4.99 28.26 -29.48
N GLU A 150 3.98 28.83 -30.15
CA GLU A 150 4.18 30.00 -31.01
C GLU A 150 4.69 31.21 -30.22
N ALA A 151 4.05 31.53 -29.09
CA ALA A 151 4.46 32.63 -28.22
C ALA A 151 5.87 32.40 -27.64
N PHE A 152 6.16 31.19 -27.18
CA PHE A 152 7.49 30.80 -26.70
C PHE A 152 8.55 30.99 -27.79
N THR A 153 8.29 30.48 -29.00
CA THR A 153 9.22 30.58 -30.14
C THR A 153 9.47 32.03 -30.53
N SER A 154 8.43 32.87 -30.54
CA SER A 154 8.52 34.30 -30.81
C SER A 154 9.36 35.04 -29.77
N GLN A 155 9.12 34.77 -28.48
CA GLN A 155 9.91 35.36 -27.38
C GLN A 155 11.36 34.87 -27.41
N PHE A 156 11.58 33.59 -27.68
CA PHE A 156 12.91 33.00 -27.77
C PHE A 156 13.72 33.62 -28.91
N ARG A 157 13.13 33.76 -30.11
CA ARG A 157 13.75 34.44 -31.27
C ARG A 157 14.10 35.90 -30.96
N LYS A 158 13.24 36.62 -30.25
CA LYS A 158 13.52 38.00 -29.79
C LYS A 158 14.71 38.01 -28.81
N ALA A 159 14.74 37.11 -27.85
CA ALA A 159 15.79 37.04 -26.83
C ALA A 159 17.18 36.74 -27.43
N ILE A 160 17.24 35.94 -28.50
CA ILE A 160 18.49 35.60 -29.19
C ILE A 160 18.90 36.59 -30.28
N GLY A 161 18.15 37.69 -30.49
CA GLY A 161 18.58 38.79 -31.37
C GLY A 161 18.01 38.79 -32.80
N GLY A 162 17.02 37.93 -33.11
CA GLY A 162 16.36 37.88 -34.42
C GLY A 162 17.27 37.54 -35.61
N ASP A 163 16.71 37.57 -36.82
CA ASP A 163 17.32 37.04 -38.06
C ASP A 163 18.56 37.80 -38.57
N GLY A 164 18.97 38.89 -37.90
CA GLY A 164 20.09 39.73 -38.34
C GLY A 164 21.34 39.70 -37.44
N ASN A 165 21.23 39.23 -36.18
CA ASN A 165 22.37 39.23 -35.24
C ASN A 165 22.21 38.16 -34.15
N ALA A 166 21.90 36.93 -34.59
CA ALA A 166 21.59 35.82 -33.69
C ALA A 166 22.76 35.48 -32.77
N LYS A 167 22.56 35.61 -31.46
CA LYS A 167 23.51 35.17 -30.43
C LYS A 167 23.66 33.65 -30.51
N LYS A 168 24.91 33.18 -30.58
CA LYS A 168 25.21 31.75 -30.54
C LYS A 168 24.78 31.17 -29.19
N ILE A 169 23.78 30.30 -29.19
CA ILE A 169 23.38 29.54 -28.01
C ILE A 169 24.45 28.47 -27.74
N THR A 170 25.11 28.56 -26.59
CA THR A 170 26.17 27.60 -26.20
C THR A 170 25.67 26.54 -25.22
N LYS A 171 24.58 26.82 -24.49
CA LYS A 171 23.96 25.92 -23.53
C LYS A 171 22.45 26.15 -23.49
N VAL A 172 21.70 25.06 -23.41
CA VAL A 172 20.27 25.05 -23.09
C VAL A 172 20.11 24.30 -21.79
N VAL A 173 19.48 24.93 -20.80
CA VAL A 173 19.17 24.30 -19.51
C VAL A 173 17.66 24.16 -19.43
N CYS A 174 17.18 22.92 -19.51
CA CYS A 174 15.77 22.60 -19.37
C CYS A 174 15.50 22.16 -17.93
N PHE A 175 14.54 22.78 -17.26
CA PHE A 175 13.99 22.28 -16.01
C PHE A 175 12.78 21.41 -16.33
N ALA A 176 13.02 20.12 -16.56
CA ALA A 176 11.92 19.16 -16.63
C ALA A 176 11.45 18.84 -15.20
N LEU A 177 10.16 18.98 -14.92
CA LEU A 177 9.52 18.57 -13.66
C LEU A 177 9.18 17.06 -13.65
N GLY A 178 9.97 16.24 -14.34
CA GLY A 178 9.76 14.81 -14.47
C GLY A 178 11.08 14.06 -14.50
N ASP A 179 11.07 12.84 -13.96
CA ASP A 179 12.24 11.97 -13.93
C ASP A 179 12.52 11.40 -15.32
N LEU A 180 13.44 12.03 -16.05
CA LEU A 180 13.87 11.61 -17.39
C LEU A 180 14.71 10.32 -17.35
N ASN A 181 15.12 9.86 -16.16
CA ASN A 181 15.88 8.64 -15.94
C ASN A 181 15.09 7.61 -15.12
N SER A 182 13.78 7.51 -15.37
CA SER A 182 12.98 6.39 -14.89
C SER A 182 13.53 5.08 -15.45
N LYS A 183 14.39 4.41 -14.69
CA LYS A 183 14.73 3.01 -14.97
C LYS A 183 13.47 2.19 -14.76
N PRO A 184 13.09 1.31 -15.70
CA PRO A 184 11.97 0.44 -15.47
C PRO A 184 12.21 -0.39 -14.20
N PRO A 185 11.18 -0.63 -13.38
CA PRO A 185 11.31 -1.40 -12.15
C PRO A 185 11.99 -2.76 -12.41
N ASP A 186 12.76 -3.26 -11.44
CA ASP A 186 13.52 -4.52 -11.61
C ASP A 186 12.63 -5.71 -11.99
N TRP A 187 11.39 -5.77 -11.45
CA TRP A 187 10.43 -6.82 -11.80
C TRP A 187 10.04 -6.80 -13.29
N TRP A 188 9.96 -5.61 -13.89
CA TRP A 188 9.64 -5.48 -15.31
C TRP A 188 10.83 -5.88 -16.16
N ARG A 189 12.04 -5.43 -15.79
CA ARG A 189 13.27 -5.82 -16.49
C ARG A 189 13.43 -7.34 -16.50
N ILE A 190 13.22 -7.99 -15.36
CA ILE A 190 13.28 -9.46 -15.23
C ILE A 190 12.23 -10.15 -16.12
N LYS A 191 10.97 -9.67 -16.12
CA LYS A 191 9.91 -10.24 -16.97
C LYS A 191 10.20 -10.05 -18.46
N ASN A 192 10.67 -8.87 -18.84
CA ASN A 192 10.97 -8.52 -20.22
C ASN A 192 12.20 -9.27 -20.74
N GLU A 193 13.24 -9.44 -19.91
CA GLU A 193 14.40 -10.27 -20.24
C GLU A 193 14.02 -11.75 -20.42
N ALA A 194 12.99 -12.23 -19.73
CA ALA A 194 12.46 -13.58 -19.88
C ALA A 194 11.66 -13.80 -21.17
N LEU A 195 11.26 -12.73 -21.89
CA LEU A 195 10.59 -12.85 -23.19
C LEU A 195 11.59 -13.16 -24.33
N PRO A 196 11.16 -13.88 -25.38
CA PRO A 196 11.92 -14.02 -26.62
C PRO A 196 12.33 -12.65 -27.16
N GLU A 197 13.52 -12.54 -27.76
CA GLU A 197 14.13 -11.26 -28.14
C GLU A 197 13.23 -10.37 -29.02
N LYS A 198 12.36 -10.98 -29.85
CA LYS A 198 11.40 -10.28 -30.73
C LYS A 198 10.15 -9.75 -30.03
N GLU A 199 9.88 -10.24 -28.82
CA GLU A 199 8.73 -9.89 -27.99
C GLU A 199 9.14 -8.98 -26.83
N ARG A 200 10.44 -8.70 -26.69
CA ARG A 200 10.94 -7.76 -25.69
C ARG A 200 10.51 -6.35 -26.02
N GLU A 201 9.99 -5.66 -25.02
CA GLU A 201 9.62 -4.25 -25.09
C GLU A 201 10.87 -3.39 -24.83
N LEU A 202 11.06 -2.30 -25.59
CA LEU A 202 12.17 -1.35 -25.43
C LEU A 202 11.85 -0.24 -24.42
#